data_AF-A0A7Y3JE89-F1
#
_entry.id   AF-A0A7Y3JE89-F1
#
_cell.length_a   1.000
_cell.length_b   1.000
_cell.length_c   1.000
_cell.angle_alpha   90.00
_cell.angle_beta   90.00
_cell.angle_gamma   90.00
#
_symmetry.space_group_name_H-M   'P 1'
#
loop_
_entity.id
_entity.type
_entity.pdbx_description
1 polymer ?
#
loop_
_entity_poly.entity_id
_entity_poly.type
_entity_poly.pdbx_seq_one_letter_code
_entity_poly.pdbx_strand_id
1 'polypeptide(L)'
;MSPIAKAVAPLRAAAIEHAVEMRRQWLDGFIAANPPGTNLATKWPRPHGMMPKAQYMQARNAAAFVRALFATEQCGATRRPGEPEVVVGVNQIFIERDRERTAEAMAANFDAYVSKLERKVGPCDSADIDGRDPWRGSTLTVRKADKIETWKTTQILNVSSLGKLFNQWPTRLMTCEPTATFDPDADSGAAFQPML
;
A
#
# COMPACT_ATOMS: atom_id res chain seq x y z
N MET A 1 -10.29 4.05 -19.68
CA MET A 1 -9.70 3.11 -18.71
C MET A 1 -8.95 2.04 -19.48
N SER A 2 -7.64 1.91 -19.26
CA SER A 2 -6.80 0.95 -20.00
C SER A 2 -7.18 -0.50 -19.67
N PRO A 3 -6.79 -1.48 -20.51
CA PRO A 3 -6.98 -2.90 -20.18
C PRO A 3 -6.31 -3.29 -18.86
N ILE A 4 -5.14 -2.73 -18.56
CA ILE A 4 -4.42 -2.96 -17.31
C ILE A 4 -5.23 -2.44 -16.12
N ALA A 5 -5.73 -1.20 -16.19
CA ALA A 5 -6.56 -0.63 -15.13
C ALA A 5 -7.83 -1.47 -14.89
N LYS A 6 -8.43 -2.02 -15.96
CA LYS A 6 -9.58 -2.94 -15.85
C LYS A 6 -9.22 -4.23 -15.14
N ALA A 7 -8.09 -4.86 -15.50
CA ALA A 7 -7.64 -6.10 -14.90
C ALA A 7 -7.40 -5.96 -13.40
N VAL A 8 -6.77 -4.86 -12.97
CA VAL A 8 -6.37 -4.66 -11.56
C VAL A 8 -7.47 -4.02 -10.70
N ALA A 9 -8.50 -3.40 -11.29
CA ALA A 9 -9.56 -2.71 -10.54
C ALA A 9 -10.20 -3.52 -9.39
N PRO A 10 -10.49 -4.83 -9.54
CA PRO A 10 -11.05 -5.63 -8.45
C PRO A 10 -10.15 -5.70 -7.21
N LEU A 11 -8.83 -5.59 -7.39
CA LEU A 11 -7.87 -5.65 -6.28
C LEU A 11 -7.82 -4.36 -5.45
N ARG A 12 -8.32 -3.24 -5.99
CA ARG A 12 -8.24 -1.93 -5.33
C ARG A 12 -9.04 -1.90 -4.04
N ALA A 13 -10.29 -2.37 -4.08
CA ALA A 13 -11.17 -2.39 -2.91
C ALA A 13 -10.59 -3.29 -1.81
N ALA A 14 -10.16 -4.50 -2.18
CA ALA A 14 -9.56 -5.45 -1.24
C ALA A 14 -8.26 -4.89 -0.61
N ALA A 15 -7.41 -4.21 -1.38
CA ALA A 15 -6.19 -3.59 -0.86
C ALA A 15 -6.50 -2.47 0.14
N ILE A 16 -7.49 -1.62 -0.14
CA ILE A 16 -7.93 -0.55 0.77
C ILE A 16 -8.50 -1.14 2.06
N GLU A 17 -9.41 -2.10 1.94
CA GLU A 17 -10.03 -2.77 3.09
C GLU A 17 -8.98 -3.44 3.97
N HIS A 18 -8.05 -4.20 3.39
CA HIS A 18 -6.96 -4.84 4.12
C HIS A 18 -6.07 -3.81 4.83
N ALA A 19 -5.76 -2.68 4.20
CA ALA A 19 -4.96 -1.62 4.83
C ALA A 19 -5.65 -1.00 6.04
N VAL A 20 -6.94 -0.72 5.92
CA VAL A 20 -7.77 -0.18 7.01
C VAL A 20 -7.85 -1.19 8.15
N GLU A 21 -8.04 -2.47 7.84
CA GLU A 21 -8.10 -3.54 8.84
C GLU A 21 -6.79 -3.70 9.61
N MET A 22 -5.66 -3.77 8.89
CA MET A 22 -4.33 -3.83 9.50
C MET A 22 -4.06 -2.62 10.39
N ARG A 23 -4.48 -1.42 9.94
CA ARG A 23 -4.34 -0.19 10.73
C ARG A 23 -5.20 -0.22 11.98
N ARG A 24 -6.43 -0.73 11.89
CA ARG A 24 -7.33 -0.93 13.03
C ARG A 24 -6.70 -1.86 14.07
N GLN A 25 -6.25 -3.05 13.66
CA GLN A 25 -5.62 -4.01 14.57
C GLN A 25 -4.40 -3.41 15.29
N TRP A 26 -3.58 -2.64 14.57
CA TRP A 26 -2.44 -1.94 15.17
C TRP A 26 -2.89 -0.88 16.18
N LEU A 27 -3.92 -0.08 15.87
CA LEU A 27 -4.48 0.90 16.79
C LEU A 27 -5.09 0.23 18.03
N ASP A 28 -5.81 -0.88 17.86
CA ASP A 28 -6.43 -1.62 18.96
C ASP A 28 -5.37 -2.16 19.92
N GLY A 29 -4.30 -2.77 19.39
CA GLY A 29 -3.16 -3.20 20.20
C GLY A 29 -2.47 -2.03 20.90
N PHE A 30 -2.35 -0.88 20.22
CA PHE A 30 -1.77 0.32 20.79
C PHE A 30 -2.64 0.94 21.90
N ILE A 31 -3.95 0.93 21.74
CA ILE A 31 -4.93 1.38 22.74
C ILE A 31 -4.90 0.45 23.95
N ALA A 32 -4.92 -0.87 23.74
CA ALA A 32 -4.84 -1.86 24.81
C ALA A 32 -3.55 -1.72 25.63
N ALA A 33 -2.43 -1.35 24.98
CA ALA A 33 -1.17 -1.10 25.66
C ALA A 33 -1.16 0.20 26.50
N ASN A 34 -2.14 1.09 26.34
CA ASN A 34 -2.23 2.38 27.05
C ASN A 34 -3.64 2.59 27.63
N PRO A 35 -4.07 1.75 28.60
CA PRO A 35 -5.41 1.82 29.18
C PRO A 35 -5.63 3.14 29.95
N PRO A 36 -6.90 3.48 30.28
CA PRO A 36 -7.22 4.58 31.17
C PRO A 36 -6.40 4.53 32.47
N GLY A 37 -5.95 5.69 32.94
CA GLY A 37 -5.00 5.81 34.06
C GLY A 37 -3.52 5.85 33.64
N THR A 38 -3.19 5.53 32.39
CA THR A 38 -1.80 5.63 31.89
C THR A 38 -1.32 7.08 31.85
N ASN A 39 -0.19 7.40 32.48
CA ASN A 39 0.45 8.71 32.36
C ASN A 39 1.33 8.80 31.10
N LEU A 40 0.82 9.48 30.06
CA LEU A 40 1.49 9.65 28.78
C LEU A 40 2.75 10.49 28.88
N ALA A 41 2.88 11.40 29.84
CA ALA A 41 4.08 12.22 29.99
C ALA A 41 5.31 11.40 30.39
N THR A 42 5.09 10.31 31.14
CA THR A 42 6.14 9.37 31.55
C THR A 42 6.44 8.35 30.46
N LYS A 43 5.40 7.75 29.87
CA LYS A 43 5.57 6.66 28.89
C LYS A 43 5.94 7.17 27.49
N TRP A 44 5.44 8.34 27.11
CA TRP A 44 5.63 8.99 25.81
C TRP A 44 6.10 10.44 26.02
N PRO A 45 7.32 10.62 26.59
CA PRO A 45 7.82 11.94 26.96
C PRO A 45 7.99 12.83 25.73
N ARG A 46 7.90 14.15 25.95
CA ARG A 46 8.22 15.13 24.92
C ARG A 46 9.74 15.08 24.64
N PRO A 47 10.17 15.34 23.39
CA PRO A 47 11.58 15.42 23.09
C PRO A 47 12.24 16.60 23.80
N HIS A 48 13.53 16.47 24.14
CA HIS A 48 14.33 17.55 24.72
C HIS A 48 15.37 18.08 23.72
N GLY A 49 15.80 19.33 23.89
CA GLY A 49 16.69 20.02 22.93
C GLY A 49 18.07 19.37 22.73
N MET A 50 18.54 18.60 23.71
CA MET A 50 19.82 17.88 23.62
C MET A 50 19.75 16.58 22.79
N MET A 51 18.58 16.19 22.26
CA MET A 51 18.46 15.00 21.40
C MET A 51 19.06 15.25 20.00
N PRO A 52 19.72 14.26 19.38
CA PRO A 52 20.05 14.31 17.95
C PRO A 52 18.79 14.61 17.12
N LYS A 53 18.93 15.44 16.07
CA LYS A 53 17.80 15.93 15.26
C LYS A 53 16.83 14.82 14.81
N ALA A 54 17.35 13.67 14.37
CA ALA A 54 16.52 12.56 13.93
C ALA A 54 15.68 11.96 15.08
N GLN A 55 16.30 11.73 16.24
CA GLN A 55 15.62 11.22 17.43
C GLN A 55 14.60 12.23 17.97
N TYR A 56 14.96 13.52 17.97
CA TYR A 56 14.06 14.61 18.34
C TYR A 56 12.78 14.57 17.48
N MET A 57 12.92 14.45 16.16
CA MET A 57 11.77 14.41 15.25
C MET A 57 10.91 13.17 15.43
N GLN A 58 11.53 12.00 15.65
CA GLN A 58 10.80 10.75 15.92
C GLN A 58 10.01 10.86 17.24
N ALA A 59 10.66 11.28 18.32
CA ALA A 59 10.02 11.48 19.61
C ALA A 59 8.93 12.55 19.54
N ARG A 60 9.14 13.65 18.82
CA ARG A 60 8.12 14.69 18.59
C ARG A 60 6.88 14.12 17.89
N ASN A 61 7.08 13.35 16.83
CA ASN A 61 5.98 12.79 16.04
C ASN A 61 5.22 11.71 16.82
N ALA A 62 5.92 10.84 17.56
CA ALA A 62 5.31 9.86 18.46
C ALA A 62 4.49 10.56 19.56
N ALA A 63 5.09 11.54 20.22
CA ALA A 63 4.44 12.36 21.23
C ALA A 63 3.18 13.08 20.71
N ALA A 64 3.22 13.59 19.48
CA ALA A 64 2.08 14.25 18.84
C ALA A 64 0.97 13.23 18.47
N PHE A 65 1.35 12.08 17.91
CA PHE A 65 0.42 11.00 17.57
C PHE A 65 -0.35 10.51 18.79
N VAL A 66 0.35 10.17 19.87
CA VAL A 66 -0.25 9.66 21.12
C VAL A 66 -1.24 10.66 21.71
N ARG A 67 -0.88 11.96 21.72
CA ARG A 67 -1.76 13.02 22.24
C ARG A 67 -2.95 13.34 21.34
N ALA A 68 -2.84 13.05 20.05
CA ALA A 68 -3.98 13.15 19.15
C ALA A 68 -4.94 11.96 19.33
N LEU A 69 -4.40 10.77 19.62
CA LEU A 69 -5.16 9.53 19.79
C LEU A 69 -5.91 9.44 21.12
N PHE A 70 -5.34 9.91 22.23
CA PHE A 70 -5.96 9.77 23.55
C PHE A 70 -6.59 11.07 24.04
N ALA A 71 -7.75 10.95 24.68
CA ALA A 71 -8.31 12.01 25.51
C ALA A 71 -7.64 11.98 26.89
N THR A 72 -7.33 13.15 27.44
CA THR A 72 -6.67 13.27 28.74
C THR A 72 -7.48 14.13 29.69
N GLU A 73 -7.34 13.88 30.99
CA GLU A 73 -8.11 14.47 32.09
C GLU A 73 -7.97 16.01 32.15
N GLN A 74 -6.86 16.56 31.63
CA GLN A 74 -6.62 18.00 31.55
C GLN A 74 -7.05 18.58 30.21
N CYS A 75 -8.34 18.87 30.08
CA CYS A 75 -8.90 19.71 29.02
C CYS A 75 -8.91 21.20 29.46
N GLY A 76 -7.74 21.86 29.43
CA GLY A 76 -7.62 23.29 29.71
C GLY A 76 -6.47 23.93 28.94
N ALA A 77 -6.65 25.14 28.42
CA ALA A 77 -5.72 25.84 27.53
C ALA A 77 -4.32 26.12 28.14
N THR A 78 -4.16 25.92 29.45
CA THR A 78 -2.94 26.19 30.20
C THR A 78 -2.54 24.97 31.01
N ARG A 79 -1.53 24.25 30.53
CA ARG A 79 -0.97 23.10 31.22
C ARG A 79 0.31 23.49 31.95
N ARG A 80 0.41 23.22 33.25
CA ARG A 80 1.64 23.56 33.99
C ARG A 80 2.73 22.53 33.70
N PRO A 81 4.00 22.94 33.60
CA PRO A 81 5.11 22.01 33.49
C PRO A 81 5.09 20.99 34.65
N GLY A 82 5.17 19.70 34.33
CA GLY A 82 5.23 18.61 35.31
C GLY A 82 3.90 17.97 35.70
N GLU A 83 2.75 18.51 35.25
CA GLU A 83 1.45 17.89 35.52
C GLU A 83 1.25 16.56 34.75
N PRO A 84 0.64 15.54 35.38
CA PRO A 84 0.46 14.22 34.77
C PRO A 84 -0.48 14.26 33.56
N GLU A 85 -0.19 13.47 32.53
CA GLU A 85 -1.00 13.34 31.31
C GLU A 85 -1.77 12.03 31.31
N VAL A 86 -2.79 11.95 32.16
CA VAL A 86 -3.51 10.71 32.38
C VAL A 86 -4.53 10.47 31.26
N VAL A 87 -4.47 9.29 30.64
CA VAL A 87 -5.46 8.83 29.67
C VAL A 87 -6.79 8.64 30.38
N VAL A 88 -7.85 9.27 29.88
CA VAL A 88 -9.23 9.04 30.33
C VAL A 88 -10.07 8.30 29.30
N GLY A 89 -9.63 8.30 28.04
CA GLY A 89 -10.33 7.64 26.95
C GLY A 89 -9.62 7.82 25.63
N VAL A 90 -10.30 7.45 24.55
CA VAL A 90 -9.76 7.48 23.19
C VAL A 90 -10.51 8.53 22.37
N ASN A 91 -9.76 9.27 21.55
CA ASN A 91 -10.31 10.26 20.65
C ASN A 91 -10.89 9.58 19.40
N GLN A 92 -12.19 9.31 19.42
CA GLN A 92 -12.88 8.63 18.32
C GLN A 92 -12.82 9.41 16.99
N ILE A 93 -12.87 10.74 17.05
CA ILE A 93 -12.74 11.59 15.85
C ILE A 93 -11.38 11.39 15.19
N PHE A 94 -10.32 11.23 16.00
CA PHE A 94 -8.99 10.95 15.46
C PHE A 94 -8.94 9.57 14.79
N ILE A 95 -9.55 8.53 15.38
CA ILE A 95 -9.59 7.18 14.81
C ILE A 95 -10.29 7.18 13.45
N GLU A 96 -11.47 7.78 13.34
CA GLU A 96 -12.21 7.87 12.07
C GLU A 96 -11.36 8.57 11.00
N ARG A 97 -10.77 9.72 11.34
CA ARG A 97 -9.88 10.45 10.40
C ARG A 97 -8.62 9.65 10.03
N ASP A 98 -8.05 8.88 10.95
CA ASP A 98 -6.88 8.03 10.65
C ASP A 98 -7.25 6.88 9.70
N ARG A 99 -8.46 6.31 9.84
CA ARG A 99 -9.00 5.30 8.91
C ARG A 99 -9.22 5.89 7.52
N GLU A 100 -9.87 7.05 7.42
CA GLU A 100 -10.08 7.77 6.16
C GLU A 100 -8.74 8.06 5.46
N ARG A 101 -7.77 8.64 6.18
CA ARG A 101 -6.42 8.92 5.65
C ARG A 101 -5.70 7.65 5.19
N THR A 102 -5.90 6.54 5.91
CA THR A 102 -5.31 5.24 5.53
C THR A 102 -5.92 4.74 4.22
N ALA A 103 -7.23 4.84 4.07
CA ALA A 103 -7.92 4.47 2.83
C ALA A 103 -7.49 5.35 1.65
N GLU A 104 -7.43 6.67 1.84
CA GLU A 104 -6.95 7.63 0.83
C GLU A 104 -5.49 7.37 0.43
N ALA A 105 -4.61 7.14 1.41
CA ALA A 105 -3.21 6.83 1.14
C ALA A 105 -3.05 5.51 0.38
N MET A 106 -3.84 4.48 0.71
CA MET A 106 -3.82 3.21 0.00
C MET A 106 -4.39 3.34 -1.42
N ALA A 107 -5.46 4.12 -1.60
CA ALA A 107 -6.00 4.47 -2.90
C ALA A 107 -4.95 5.16 -3.79
N ALA A 108 -4.27 6.19 -3.26
CA ALA A 108 -3.22 6.90 -3.98
C ALA A 108 -2.02 6.00 -4.33
N ASN A 109 -1.62 5.09 -3.43
CA ASN A 109 -0.59 4.09 -3.71
C ASN A 109 -1.01 3.14 -4.83
N PHE A 110 -2.28 2.73 -4.86
CA PHE A 110 -2.83 1.89 -5.91
C PHE A 110 -2.82 2.61 -7.27
N ASP A 111 -3.27 3.87 -7.30
CA ASP A 111 -3.30 4.66 -8.53
C ASP A 111 -1.87 4.89 -9.08
N ALA A 112 -0.89 5.13 -8.21
CA ALA A 112 0.53 5.21 -8.58
C ALA A 112 1.08 3.88 -9.13
N TYR A 113 0.65 2.75 -8.57
CA TYR A 113 1.01 1.41 -9.06
C TYR A 113 0.46 1.16 -10.47
N VAL A 114 -0.83 1.45 -10.71
CA VAL A 114 -1.47 1.31 -12.03
C VAL A 114 -0.78 2.20 -13.06
N SER A 115 -0.58 3.48 -12.72
CA SER A 115 0.10 4.44 -13.62
C SER A 115 1.51 3.96 -14.00
N LYS A 116 2.24 3.38 -13.04
CA LYS A 116 3.57 2.81 -13.30
C LYS A 116 3.50 1.61 -14.24
N LEU A 117 2.52 0.72 -14.08
CA LEU A 117 2.32 -0.44 -14.95
C LEU A 117 1.99 -0.02 -16.38
N GLU A 118 1.03 0.88 -16.55
CA GLU A 118 0.63 1.40 -17.87
C GLU A 118 1.83 2.01 -18.61
N ARG A 119 2.63 2.83 -17.92
CA ARG A 119 3.82 3.44 -18.51
C ARG A 119 4.87 2.40 -18.94
N LYS A 120 5.00 1.30 -18.20
CA LYS A 120 6.04 0.31 -18.48
C LYS A 120 5.63 -0.71 -19.54
N VAL A 121 4.39 -1.16 -19.49
CA VAL A 121 3.83 -2.14 -20.43
C VAL A 121 3.56 -1.48 -21.79
N GLY A 122 3.07 -0.23 -21.77
CA GLY A 122 2.63 0.48 -22.96
C GLY A 122 1.26 0.01 -23.47
N PRO A 123 0.90 0.36 -24.72
CA PRO A 123 -0.35 -0.08 -25.33
C PRO A 123 -0.49 -1.61 -25.37
N CYS A 124 -1.70 -2.10 -25.13
CA CYS A 124 -2.06 -3.52 -25.19
C CYS A 124 -3.54 -3.68 -25.50
N ASP A 125 -3.93 -4.86 -25.97
CA ASP A 125 -5.30 -5.19 -26.36
C ASP A 125 -6.12 -5.70 -25.17
N SER A 126 -5.50 -6.57 -24.36
CA SER A 126 -6.09 -7.08 -23.13
C SER A 126 -5.04 -7.32 -22.05
N ALA A 127 -5.48 -7.33 -20.80
CA ALA A 127 -4.67 -7.69 -19.65
C ALA A 127 -5.50 -8.52 -18.68
N ASP A 128 -4.84 -9.44 -17.99
CA ASP A 128 -5.42 -10.31 -16.97
C ASP A 128 -4.45 -10.38 -15.78
N ILE A 129 -4.97 -10.43 -14.55
CA ILE A 129 -4.13 -10.49 -13.35
C ILE A 129 -4.45 -11.76 -12.56
N ASP A 130 -3.41 -12.53 -12.30
CA ASP A 130 -3.43 -13.64 -11.36
C ASP A 130 -2.84 -13.19 -10.00
N GLY A 131 -3.51 -13.59 -8.93
CA GLY A 131 -3.18 -13.23 -7.56
C GLY A 131 -4.25 -12.39 -6.86
N ARG A 132 -4.26 -12.50 -5.52
CA ARG A 132 -5.24 -11.81 -4.65
C ARG A 132 -4.75 -10.47 -4.10
N ASP A 133 -3.44 -10.23 -4.16
CA ASP A 133 -2.79 -9.07 -3.56
C ASP A 133 -1.82 -8.45 -4.57
N PRO A 134 -2.01 -7.18 -4.98
CA PRO A 134 -1.12 -6.49 -5.91
C PRO A 134 0.30 -6.30 -5.35
N TRP A 135 0.49 -6.46 -4.03
CA TRP A 135 1.73 -6.20 -3.32
C TRP A 135 2.58 -7.45 -3.09
N ARG A 136 1.96 -8.64 -2.98
CA ARG A 136 2.62 -9.89 -2.56
C ARG A 136 2.86 -10.90 -3.68
N GLY A 137 3.11 -10.42 -4.90
CA GLY A 137 3.54 -11.29 -6.00
C GLY A 137 2.42 -11.68 -6.96
N SER A 138 1.61 -10.71 -7.39
CA SER A 138 0.69 -10.91 -8.51
C SER A 138 1.43 -11.02 -9.84
N THR A 139 0.81 -11.74 -10.78
CA THR A 139 1.30 -11.94 -12.15
C THR A 139 0.30 -11.31 -13.11
N LEU A 140 0.74 -10.30 -13.87
CA LEU A 140 -0.05 -9.63 -14.89
C LEU A 140 0.31 -10.21 -16.27
N THR A 141 -0.66 -10.82 -16.93
CA THR A 141 -0.54 -11.32 -18.30
C THR A 141 -1.11 -10.28 -19.26
N VAL A 142 -0.31 -9.80 -20.19
CA VAL A 142 -0.70 -8.76 -21.15
C VAL A 142 -0.64 -9.33 -22.56
N ARG A 143 -1.70 -9.13 -23.33
CA ARG A 143 -1.75 -9.53 -24.74
C ARG A 143 -1.67 -8.31 -25.63
N LYS A 144 -0.74 -8.35 -26.58
CA LYS A 144 -0.51 -7.38 -27.64
C LYS A 144 -0.70 -8.09 -28.98
N ALA A 145 -0.83 -7.33 -30.06
CA ALA A 145 -1.03 -7.86 -31.40
C ALA A 145 0.01 -8.93 -31.80
N ASP A 146 1.26 -8.75 -31.40
CA ASP A 146 2.40 -9.57 -31.81
C ASP A 146 2.87 -10.57 -30.73
N LYS A 147 2.51 -10.35 -29.46
CA LYS A 147 3.07 -11.11 -28.34
C LYS A 147 2.22 -11.12 -27.09
N ILE A 148 2.53 -12.09 -26.24
CA ILE A 148 2.04 -12.18 -24.87
C ILE A 148 3.21 -11.92 -23.91
N GLU A 149 3.01 -10.98 -23.00
CA GLU A 149 3.99 -10.60 -21.99
C GLU A 149 3.50 -10.96 -20.59
N THR A 150 4.31 -11.68 -19.82
CA THR A 150 4.02 -12.01 -18.42
C THR A 150 4.85 -11.16 -17.48
N TRP A 151 4.19 -10.39 -16.61
CA TRP A 151 4.82 -9.43 -15.72
C TRP A 151 4.60 -9.81 -14.25
N LYS A 152 5.68 -10.03 -13.49
CA LYS A 152 5.58 -10.24 -12.05
C LYS A 152 5.71 -8.91 -11.31
N THR A 153 4.82 -8.67 -10.35
CA THR A 153 4.82 -7.45 -9.53
C THR A 153 4.93 -7.76 -8.05
N THR A 154 5.89 -7.13 -7.37
CA THR A 154 6.08 -7.25 -5.92
C THR A 154 6.34 -5.87 -5.36
N GLN A 155 5.72 -5.53 -4.23
CA GLN A 155 6.03 -4.30 -3.52
C GLN A 155 7.31 -4.49 -2.71
N ILE A 156 8.23 -3.54 -2.84
CA ILE A 156 9.41 -3.40 -1.99
C ILE A 156 9.27 -2.09 -1.24
N LEU A 157 9.40 -2.16 0.09
CA LEU A 157 9.52 -0.97 0.93
C LEU A 157 10.99 -0.57 1.01
N ASN A 158 11.36 0.55 0.41
CA ASN A 158 12.71 1.08 0.46
C ASN A 158 12.81 2.29 1.38
N VAL A 159 14.01 2.58 1.84
CA VAL A 159 14.34 3.75 2.66
C VAL A 159 15.24 4.67 1.84
N SER A 160 14.84 5.94 1.68
CA SER A 160 15.68 6.93 1.00
C SER A 160 16.94 7.24 1.83
N SER A 161 17.94 7.87 1.21
CA SER A 161 19.14 8.37 1.93
C SER A 161 18.79 9.34 3.08
N LEU A 162 17.60 9.95 3.03
CA LEU A 162 17.05 10.82 4.07
C LEU A 162 16.21 10.07 5.12
N GLY A 163 16.19 8.74 5.10
CA GLY A 163 15.44 7.92 6.06
C GLY A 163 13.93 7.84 5.81
N LYS A 164 13.42 8.45 4.72
CA LYS A 164 11.99 8.36 4.38
C LYS A 164 11.69 7.03 3.72
N LEU A 165 10.71 6.30 4.26
CA LEU A 165 10.16 5.10 3.64
C LEU A 165 9.37 5.46 2.39
N PHE A 166 9.52 4.68 1.32
CA PHE A 166 8.73 4.82 0.11
C PHE A 166 8.51 3.48 -0.57
N ASN A 167 7.35 3.35 -1.21
CA ASN A 167 6.97 2.15 -1.93
C ASN A 167 7.64 2.14 -3.30
N GLN A 168 8.28 1.02 -3.63
CA GLN A 168 8.71 0.70 -4.98
C GLN A 168 7.95 -0.53 -5.44
N TRP A 169 7.44 -0.48 -6.67
CA TRP A 169 6.82 -1.62 -7.32
C TRP A 169 7.71 -2.10 -8.47
N PRO A 170 8.84 -2.79 -8.22
CA PRO A 170 9.55 -3.45 -9.30
C PRO A 170 8.59 -4.36 -10.04
N THR A 171 8.64 -4.24 -11.34
CA THR A 171 7.90 -5.10 -12.25
C THR A 171 8.91 -5.76 -13.16
N ARG A 172 8.83 -7.06 -13.37
CA ARG A 172 9.79 -7.77 -14.21
C ARG A 172 9.03 -8.51 -15.31
N LEU A 173 9.43 -8.27 -16.55
CA LEU A 173 9.02 -9.11 -17.67
C LEU A 173 9.68 -10.47 -17.46
N MET A 174 8.85 -11.50 -17.29
CA MET A 174 9.29 -12.87 -17.01
C MET A 174 9.45 -13.63 -18.32
N THR A 175 8.41 -13.60 -19.16
CA THR A 175 8.38 -14.24 -20.47
C THR A 175 7.74 -13.30 -21.50
N CYS A 176 8.18 -13.45 -22.74
CA CYS A 176 7.67 -12.74 -23.91
C CYS A 176 7.54 -13.79 -25.01
N GLU A 177 6.33 -14.30 -25.19
CA GLU A 177 6.04 -15.34 -26.17
C GLU A 177 5.43 -14.68 -27.41
N PRO A 178 5.93 -14.98 -28.63
CA PRO A 178 5.27 -14.53 -29.84
C PRO A 178 3.85 -15.11 -29.85
N THR A 179 2.86 -14.29 -30.16
CA THR A 179 1.52 -14.81 -30.45
C THR A 179 1.68 -15.64 -31.70
N ALA A 180 1.35 -16.93 -31.67
CA ALA A 180 1.44 -17.78 -32.85
C ALA A 180 0.71 -17.06 -33.98
N THR A 181 1.47 -16.55 -34.96
CA THR A 181 0.89 -16.01 -36.17
C THR A 181 0.13 -17.17 -36.76
N PHE A 182 -1.20 -17.10 -36.68
CA PHE A 182 -2.07 -17.94 -37.46
C PHE A 182 -1.61 -17.71 -38.90
N ASP A 183 -0.83 -18.64 -39.42
CA ASP A 183 -0.41 -18.66 -40.81
C ASP A 183 -1.54 -19.35 -41.57
N PRO A 184 -2.46 -18.59 -42.19
CA PRO A 184 -3.58 -19.18 -42.90
C PRO A 184 -3.13 -20.07 -44.07
N ASP A 185 -1.86 -19.95 -44.49
CA ASP A 185 -1.30 -20.68 -45.63
C ASP A 185 -0.53 -21.95 -45.21
N ALA A 186 -0.33 -22.19 -43.91
CA ALA A 186 0.37 -23.39 -43.42
C ALA A 186 -0.47 -24.69 -43.49
N ASP A 187 -1.78 -24.60 -43.75
CA ASP A 187 -2.70 -25.75 -43.78
C ASP A 187 -3.14 -26.16 -45.20
N SER A 188 -2.59 -25.56 -46.27
CA SER A 188 -3.02 -25.86 -47.65
C SER A 188 -2.26 -27.02 -48.33
N GLY A 189 -1.42 -27.78 -47.61
CA GLY A 189 -0.46 -28.72 -48.20
C GLY A 189 -0.69 -30.22 -48.02
N ALA A 190 -1.54 -30.66 -47.08
CA ALA A 190 -1.77 -32.09 -46.84
C ALA A 190 -2.86 -32.64 -47.76
N ALA A 191 -2.54 -32.76 -49.06
CA ALA A 191 -3.35 -33.53 -50.00
C ALA A 191 -3.49 -34.97 -49.49
N PHE A 192 -4.71 -35.32 -49.08
CA PHE A 192 -5.14 -36.67 -48.75
C PHE A 192 -4.89 -37.57 -49.96
N GLN A 193 -3.81 -38.36 -49.96
CA GLN A 193 -3.65 -39.44 -50.93
C GLN A 193 -4.50 -40.62 -50.49
N PRO A 194 -5.56 -41.01 -51.24
CA PRO A 194 -6.27 -42.25 -50.95
C PRO A 194 -5.34 -43.43 -51.22
N MET A 195 -5.08 -44.25 -50.20
CA MET A 195 -4.47 -45.57 -50.40
C MET A 195 -5.50 -46.46 -51.11
N LEU A 196 -5.15 -46.88 -52.33
CA LEU A 196 -5.79 -47.97 -53.05
C LEU A 196 -5.23 -49.32 -52.58
#